data_AF-A0A3M6TQZ5-F1
#
_entry.id   AF-A0A3M6TQZ5-F1
#
_cell.length_a   1.000
_cell.length_b   1.000
_cell.length_c   1.000
_cell.angle_alpha   90.00
_cell.angle_beta   90.00
_cell.angle_gamma   90.00
#
_symmetry.space_group_name_H-M   'P 1'
#
loop_
_entity.id
_entity.type
_entity.pdbx_description
1 polymer ?
#
loop_
_entity_poly.entity_id
_entity_poly.type
_entity_poly.pdbx_seq_one_letter_code
_entity_poly.pdbx_strand_id
1 'polypeptide(L)'
;MDWTEQYDHVLCQEILVLEPFKAKKRSVARSQIWDKIANNLNSLQHPQFRVTKRSVRERYTLLSAKFRAKMRDEEKASGIDTDLSDVKKALEEIVEREAVVEETAQNDKKKVDSAKAAEMRYRALENLGGWMRWRMKQHQDQNVEEVLVTRWHIFEKRTISCREENGRNAATEAATGG
;
A
#
# COMPACT_ATOMS: atom_id res chain seq x y z
N MET A 1 21.59 -27.27 28.80
CA MET A 1 21.52 -28.18 27.65
C MET A 1 22.63 -27.78 26.72
N ASP A 2 23.49 -28.73 26.38
CA ASP A 2 24.62 -28.48 25.51
C ASP A 2 24.22 -28.76 24.07
N TRP A 3 24.47 -27.79 23.20
CA TRP A 3 24.11 -27.87 21.79
C TRP A 3 25.21 -28.65 21.04
N THR A 4 24.86 -29.86 20.62
CA THR A 4 25.67 -30.72 19.76
C THR A 4 25.28 -30.54 18.29
N GLU A 5 26.08 -31.08 17.39
CA GLU A 5 25.82 -31.01 15.95
C GLU A 5 24.48 -31.65 15.55
N GLN A 6 24.08 -32.73 16.22
CA GLN A 6 22.78 -33.36 16.01
C GLN A 6 21.62 -32.45 16.44
N TYR A 7 21.76 -31.75 17.57
CA TYR A 7 20.76 -30.77 18.02
C TYR A 7 20.67 -29.58 17.06
N ASP A 8 21.82 -29.12 16.53
CA ASP A 8 21.88 -28.04 15.55
C ASP A 8 21.23 -28.44 14.22
N HIS A 9 21.45 -29.67 13.76
CA HIS A 9 20.81 -30.20 12.55
C HIS A 9 19.28 -30.17 12.67
N VAL A 10 18.73 -30.71 13.74
CA VAL A 10 17.27 -30.76 13.97
C VAL A 10 16.70 -29.35 14.10
N LEU A 11 17.42 -28.45 14.78
CA LEU A 11 17.05 -27.04 14.88
C LEU A 11 16.96 -26.38 13.49
N CYS A 12 17.97 -26.58 12.63
CA CYS A 12 17.99 -26.01 11.28
C CYS A 12 16.85 -26.56 10.41
N GLN A 13 16.53 -27.86 10.51
CA GLN A 13 15.39 -28.45 9.82
C GLN A 13 14.06 -27.84 10.27
N GLU A 14 13.84 -27.67 11.56
CA GLU A 14 12.60 -27.10 12.08
C GLU A 14 12.43 -25.62 11.65
N ILE A 15 13.54 -24.88 11.61
CA ILE A 15 13.56 -23.49 11.09
C ILE A 15 13.25 -23.46 9.59
N LEU A 16 13.76 -24.43 8.82
CA LEU A 16 13.45 -24.58 7.39
C LEU A 16 11.98 -24.93 7.14
N VAL A 17 11.34 -25.72 8.01
CA VAL A 17 9.93 -26.10 7.87
C VAL A 17 9.00 -24.92 8.20
N LEU A 18 9.29 -24.21 9.30
CA LEU A 18 8.41 -23.14 9.78
C LEU A 18 8.73 -21.76 9.21
N GLU A 19 9.86 -21.63 8.50
CA GLU A 19 10.33 -20.45 7.77
C GLU A 19 10.01 -19.12 8.49
N PRO A 20 10.61 -18.85 9.67
CA PRO A 20 10.38 -17.61 10.43
C PRO A 20 10.65 -16.34 9.61
N PHE A 21 11.40 -16.47 8.52
CA PHE A 21 11.84 -15.41 7.64
C PHE A 21 10.73 -14.86 6.75
N LYS A 22 9.73 -15.68 6.39
CA LYS A 22 8.54 -15.24 5.66
C LYS A 22 7.72 -14.22 6.43
N ALA A 23 7.77 -14.27 7.77
CA ALA A 23 7.12 -13.28 8.60
C ALA A 23 7.97 -12.00 8.75
N LYS A 24 7.30 -10.84 8.62
CA LYS A 24 7.92 -9.52 8.74
C LYS A 24 8.78 -9.40 10.00
N LYS A 25 10.00 -8.85 9.85
CA LYS A 25 10.93 -8.55 10.95
C LYS A 25 10.22 -7.70 12.02
N ARG A 26 10.42 -8.01 13.30
CA ARG A 26 9.75 -7.39 14.49
C ARG A 26 8.22 -7.56 14.58
N SER A 27 7.61 -8.48 13.83
CA SER A 27 6.18 -8.81 14.00
C SER A 27 5.93 -9.80 15.14
N VAL A 28 4.73 -9.72 15.73
CA VAL A 28 4.23 -10.70 16.71
C VAL A 28 4.11 -12.08 16.08
N ALA A 29 3.65 -12.16 14.82
CA ALA A 29 3.58 -13.40 14.05
C ALA A 29 4.94 -14.12 13.98
N ARG A 30 6.03 -13.38 13.71
CA ARG A 30 7.37 -13.95 13.71
C ARG A 30 7.75 -14.48 15.09
N SER A 31 7.42 -13.78 16.18
CA SER A 31 7.67 -14.32 17.52
C SER A 31 6.90 -15.61 17.77
N GLN A 32 5.63 -15.69 17.35
CA GLN A 32 4.82 -16.89 17.50
C GLN A 32 5.41 -18.08 16.73
N ILE A 33 6.02 -17.86 15.56
CA ILE A 33 6.73 -18.92 14.84
C ILE A 33 7.92 -19.44 15.66
N TRP A 34 8.70 -18.55 16.28
CA TRP A 34 9.79 -18.97 17.18
C TRP A 34 9.30 -19.70 18.44
N ASP A 35 8.15 -19.30 18.97
CA ASP A 35 7.50 -20.03 20.07
C ASP A 35 7.08 -21.44 19.61
N LYS A 36 6.52 -21.57 18.40
CA LYS A 36 6.17 -22.88 17.80
C LYS A 36 7.40 -23.77 17.60
N ILE A 37 8.49 -23.24 17.05
CA ILE A 37 9.76 -23.97 16.89
C ILE A 37 10.23 -24.51 18.24
N ALA A 38 10.26 -23.67 19.28
CA ALA A 38 10.69 -24.12 20.61
C ALA A 38 9.79 -25.22 21.18
N ASN A 39 8.47 -25.11 21.00
CA ASN A 39 7.52 -26.12 21.45
C ASN A 39 7.66 -27.44 20.68
N ASN A 40 7.84 -27.38 19.35
CA ASN A 40 8.04 -28.56 18.51
C ASN A 40 9.32 -29.28 18.89
N LEU A 41 10.43 -28.56 19.06
CA LEU A 41 11.70 -29.12 19.52
C LEU A 41 11.55 -29.80 20.89
N ASN A 42 10.90 -29.16 21.86
CA ASN A 42 10.65 -29.73 23.18
C ASN A 42 9.70 -30.93 23.18
N SER A 43 8.89 -31.09 22.12
CA SER A 43 7.97 -32.23 21.96
C SER A 43 8.66 -33.47 21.38
N LEU A 44 9.88 -33.33 20.87
CA LEU A 44 10.66 -34.46 20.34
C LEU A 44 11.13 -35.36 21.49
N GLN A 45 10.97 -36.67 21.29
CA GLN A 45 11.44 -37.68 22.25
C GLN A 45 12.93 -37.97 22.08
N HIS A 46 13.45 -37.88 20.85
CA HIS A 46 14.86 -38.05 20.56
C HIS A 46 15.25 -37.21 19.32
N PRO A 47 16.19 -36.26 19.43
CA PRO A 47 16.88 -35.81 20.64
C PRO A 47 15.92 -35.10 21.62
N GLN A 48 16.14 -35.24 22.93
CA GLN A 48 15.29 -34.56 23.93
C GLN A 48 15.74 -33.11 24.12
N PHE A 49 14.88 -32.16 23.80
CA PHE A 49 15.16 -30.75 23.99
C PHE A 49 14.59 -30.21 25.31
N ARG A 50 15.35 -29.31 25.93
CA ARG A 50 14.90 -28.42 27.02
C ARG A 50 15.30 -26.99 26.67
N VAL A 51 14.62 -26.44 25.68
CA VAL A 51 14.96 -25.13 25.09
C VAL A 51 13.84 -24.13 25.28
N THR A 52 14.21 -22.85 25.40
CA THR A 52 13.27 -21.74 25.39
C THR A 52 13.35 -21.02 24.04
N LYS A 53 12.32 -20.22 23.71
CA LYS A 53 12.37 -19.33 22.54
C LYS A 53 13.64 -18.48 22.49
N ARG A 54 14.15 -18.03 23.64
CA ARG A 54 15.37 -17.22 23.71
C ARG A 54 16.60 -18.03 23.27
N SER A 55 16.79 -19.22 23.85
CA SER A 55 17.95 -20.06 23.54
C SER A 55 17.97 -20.53 22.08
N VAL A 56 16.80 -20.84 21.51
CA VAL A 56 16.64 -21.21 20.09
C VAL A 56 17.12 -20.07 19.18
N ARG A 57 16.66 -18.84 19.44
CA ARG A 57 17.05 -17.67 18.63
C ARG A 57 18.52 -17.31 18.76
N GLU A 58 19.06 -17.40 19.97
CA GLU A 58 20.47 -17.11 20.24
C GLU A 58 21.38 -18.14 19.55
N ARG A 59 21.03 -19.43 19.61
CA ARG A 59 21.76 -20.49 18.90
C ARG A 59 21.71 -20.30 17.39
N TYR A 60 20.53 -20.04 16.83
CA TYR A 60 20.37 -19.76 15.41
C TYR A 60 21.22 -18.55 14.96
N THR A 61 21.20 -17.47 15.75
CA THR A 61 21.97 -16.25 15.45
C THR A 61 23.47 -16.57 15.42
N LEU A 62 23.96 -17.35 16.37
CA LEU A 62 25.35 -17.80 16.41
C LEU A 62 25.73 -18.69 15.22
N LEU A 63 24.87 -19.64 14.84
CA LEU A 63 25.09 -20.51 13.67
C LEU A 63 25.12 -19.71 12.37
N SER A 64 24.15 -18.82 12.17
CA SER A 64 24.08 -17.95 10.98
C SER A 64 25.29 -17.01 10.87
N ALA A 65 25.78 -16.46 11.99
CA ALA A 65 26.95 -15.61 12.00
C ALA A 65 28.23 -16.39 11.66
N LYS A 66 28.40 -17.59 12.22
CA LYS A 66 29.53 -18.48 11.90
C LYS A 66 29.52 -18.91 10.45
N PHE A 67 28.36 -19.24 9.89
CA PHE A 67 28.23 -19.61 8.48
C PHE A 67 28.60 -18.43 7.55
N ARG A 68 28.06 -17.24 7.82
CA ARG A 68 28.40 -16.02 7.05
C ARG A 68 29.87 -15.62 7.15
N ALA A 69 30.51 -15.87 8.29
CA ALA A 69 31.95 -15.67 8.45
C ALA A 69 32.74 -16.65 7.57
N LYS A 70 32.41 -17.94 7.61
CA LYS A 70 33.04 -18.97 6.76
C LYS A 70 32.87 -18.68 5.26
N MET A 71 31.68 -18.31 4.80
CA MET A 71 31.46 -17.94 3.40
C MET A 71 32.34 -16.76 2.95
N ARG A 72 32.48 -15.73 3.80
CA ARG A 72 33.34 -14.57 3.52
C ARG A 72 34.83 -14.96 3.50
N ASP A 73 35.23 -15.87 4.37
CA ASP A 73 36.61 -16.35 4.42
C ASP A 73 36.93 -17.29 3.24
N GLU A 74 35.98 -18.13 2.81
CA GLU A 74 36.07 -18.98 1.61
C GLU A 74 36.11 -18.15 0.31
N GLU A 75 35.28 -17.12 0.17
CA GLU A 75 35.35 -16.13 -0.94
C GLU A 75 36.70 -15.42 -1.01
N LYS A 76 37.40 -15.29 0.13
CA LYS A 76 38.68 -14.59 0.24
C LYS A 76 39.89 -15.51 0.08
N ALA A 77 39.74 -16.83 0.26
CA ALA A 77 40.87 -17.73 0.48
C ALA A 77 41.27 -18.60 -0.72
N SER A 78 40.35 -19.26 -1.45
CA SER A 78 40.64 -20.12 -2.63
C SER A 78 39.53 -21.15 -2.82
N GLY A 79 39.13 -21.40 -4.07
CA GLY A 79 38.18 -22.45 -4.44
C GLY A 79 38.72 -23.86 -4.24
N ILE A 80 38.59 -24.40 -3.03
CA ILE A 80 38.68 -25.83 -2.74
C ILE A 80 37.42 -26.25 -1.98
N ASP A 81 36.68 -27.15 -2.61
CA ASP A 81 35.50 -27.82 -2.09
C ASP A 81 35.84 -28.62 -0.82
N THR A 82 35.16 -28.30 0.28
CA THR A 82 35.24 -29.08 1.52
C THR A 82 33.86 -29.64 1.82
N ASP A 83 33.80 -30.97 1.89
CA ASP A 83 32.61 -31.80 2.09
C ASP A 83 31.54 -31.10 2.94
N LEU A 84 30.46 -30.71 2.26
CA LEU A 84 29.39 -29.91 2.83
C LEU A 84 28.53 -30.81 3.71
N SER A 85 28.80 -30.80 5.03
CA SER A 85 27.88 -31.30 6.07
C SER A 85 26.45 -30.83 5.76
N ASP A 86 25.45 -31.70 5.95
CA ASP A 86 24.04 -31.43 5.63
C ASP A 86 23.51 -30.13 6.26
N VAL A 87 24.13 -29.70 7.36
CA VAL A 87 23.88 -28.40 8.01
C VAL A 87 24.26 -27.21 7.12
N LYS A 88 25.38 -27.30 6.39
CA LYS A 88 25.81 -26.26 5.43
C LYS A 88 24.84 -26.16 4.26
N LYS A 89 24.36 -27.29 3.71
CA LYS A 89 23.34 -27.31 2.64
C LYS A 89 22.01 -26.71 3.10
N ALA A 90 21.57 -27.07 4.31
CA ALA A 90 20.37 -26.48 4.91
C ALA A 90 20.50 -24.96 5.10
N LEU A 91 21.69 -24.47 5.47
CA LEU A 91 21.96 -23.03 5.61
C LEU A 91 22.02 -22.30 4.25
N GLU A 92 22.58 -22.93 3.23
CA GLU A 92 22.57 -22.41 1.85
C GLU A 92 21.12 -22.25 1.34
N GLU A 93 20.28 -23.26 1.53
CA GLU A 93 18.85 -23.18 1.16
C GLU A 93 18.10 -22.11 1.96
N ILE A 94 18.40 -21.93 3.26
CA ILE A 94 17.81 -20.85 4.07
C ILE A 94 18.21 -19.49 3.51
N VAL A 95 19.48 -19.28 3.15
CA VAL A 95 19.98 -18.01 2.64
C VAL A 95 19.36 -17.67 1.27
N GLU A 96 19.25 -18.64 0.37
CA GLU A 96 18.57 -18.45 -0.92
C GLU A 96 17.08 -18.12 -0.73
N ARG A 97 16.37 -18.83 0.16
CA ARG A 97 14.96 -18.54 0.47
C ARG A 97 14.77 -17.17 1.13
N GLU A 98 15.70 -16.74 1.99
CA GLU A 98 15.67 -15.40 2.60
C GLU A 98 15.83 -14.28 1.54
N ALA A 99 16.69 -14.47 0.55
CA ALA A 99 16.90 -13.50 -0.52
C ALA A 99 15.64 -13.28 -1.38
N VAL A 100 14.92 -14.36 -1.71
CA VAL A 100 13.65 -14.30 -2.48
C VAL A 100 12.55 -13.57 -1.71
N VAL A 101 12.50 -13.71 -0.38
CA VAL A 101 11.52 -13.01 0.46
C VAL A 101 11.86 -11.52 0.60
N GLU A 102 13.14 -11.15 0.65
CA GLU A 102 13.54 -9.75 0.72
C GLU A 102 13.28 -9.01 -0.61
N GLU A 103 13.40 -9.69 -1.75
CA GLU A 103 13.05 -9.15 -3.08
C GLU A 103 11.54 -8.91 -3.26
N THR A 104 10.69 -9.85 -2.82
CA THR A 104 9.22 -9.72 -2.90
C THR A 104 8.69 -8.62 -1.97
N ALA A 105 9.22 -8.51 -0.75
CA ALA A 105 8.87 -7.44 0.18
C ALA A 105 9.26 -6.04 -0.33
N GLN A 106 10.37 -5.92 -1.07
CA GLN A 106 10.80 -4.68 -1.71
C GLN A 106 9.85 -4.27 -2.86
N ASN A 107 9.31 -5.25 -3.60
CA ASN A 107 8.40 -5.04 -4.72
C ASN A 107 6.99 -4.60 -4.23
N ASP A 108 6.48 -5.24 -3.18
CA ASP A 108 5.16 -4.89 -2.60
C ASP A 108 5.14 -3.48 -2.01
N LYS A 109 6.24 -3.05 -1.39
CA LYS A 109 6.35 -1.68 -0.86
C LYS A 109 6.35 -0.63 -1.97
N LYS A 110 7.03 -0.89 -3.10
CA LYS A 110 7.00 -0.03 -4.30
C LYS A 110 5.60 0.06 -4.92
N LYS A 111 4.84 -1.05 -4.94
CA LYS A 111 3.46 -1.07 -5.44
C LYS A 111 2.51 -0.27 -4.56
N VAL A 112 2.62 -0.41 -3.23
CA VAL A 112 1.81 0.36 -2.27
C VAL A 112 2.10 1.86 -2.34
N ASP A 113 3.37 2.25 -2.44
CA ASP A 113 3.74 3.67 -2.54
C ASP A 113 3.30 4.27 -3.90
N SER A 114 3.40 3.50 -4.99
CA SER A 114 2.88 3.90 -6.30
C SER A 114 1.35 4.07 -6.30
N ALA A 115 0.63 3.15 -5.66
CA ALA A 115 -0.83 3.22 -5.53
C ALA A 115 -1.28 4.46 -4.74
N LYS A 116 -0.62 4.76 -3.60
CA LYS A 116 -0.88 5.98 -2.82
C LYS A 116 -0.57 7.25 -3.60
N ALA A 117 0.52 7.26 -4.37
CA ALA A 117 0.86 8.39 -5.23
C ALA A 117 -0.19 8.59 -6.34
N ALA A 118 -0.70 7.51 -6.94
CA ALA A 118 -1.77 7.55 -7.93
C ALA A 118 -3.08 8.05 -7.32
N GLU A 119 -3.46 7.57 -6.14
CA GLU A 119 -4.67 7.99 -5.43
C GLU A 119 -4.65 9.49 -5.07
N MET A 120 -3.51 10.02 -4.62
CA MET A 120 -3.35 11.47 -4.39
C MET A 120 -3.49 12.29 -5.68
N ARG A 121 -2.99 11.78 -6.82
CA ARG A 121 -3.15 12.44 -8.13
C ARG A 121 -4.63 12.45 -8.55
N TYR A 122 -5.34 11.33 -8.44
CA TYR A 122 -6.77 11.26 -8.76
C TYR A 122 -7.59 12.21 -7.88
N ARG A 123 -7.33 12.24 -6.57
CA ARG A 123 -8.03 13.14 -5.64
C ARG A 123 -7.78 14.62 -5.93
N ALA A 124 -6.56 14.98 -6.35
CA ALA A 124 -6.25 16.34 -6.78
C ALA A 124 -6.98 16.71 -8.08
N LEU A 125 -7.04 15.81 -9.06
CA LEU A 125 -7.76 16.01 -10.32
C LEU A 125 -9.28 16.10 -10.11
N GLU A 126 -9.83 15.31 -9.20
CA GLU A 126 -11.26 15.34 -8.86
C GLU A 126 -11.65 16.66 -8.19
N ASN A 127 -10.84 17.14 -7.24
CA ASN A 127 -11.03 18.45 -6.60
C ASN A 127 -10.92 19.59 -7.61
N LEU A 128 -9.91 19.54 -8.50
CA LEU A 128 -9.74 20.52 -9.56
C LEU A 128 -10.95 20.52 -10.52
N GLY A 129 -11.40 19.33 -10.92
CA GLY A 129 -12.59 19.15 -11.76
C GLY A 129 -13.87 19.65 -11.08
N GLY A 130 -14.01 19.43 -9.77
CA GLY A 130 -15.10 19.98 -8.97
C GLY A 130 -15.11 21.50 -8.95
N TRP A 131 -13.95 22.13 -8.71
CA TRP A 131 -13.81 23.58 -8.74
C TRP A 131 -14.06 24.18 -10.14
N MET A 132 -13.60 23.50 -11.20
CA MET A 132 -13.88 23.90 -12.59
C MET A 132 -15.39 23.85 -12.89
N ARG A 133 -16.07 22.76 -12.52
CA ARG A 133 -17.53 22.61 -12.69
C ARG A 133 -18.30 23.68 -11.92
N TRP A 134 -17.92 23.95 -10.68
CA TRP A 134 -18.53 25.01 -9.87
C TRP A 134 -18.36 26.38 -10.53
N ARG A 135 -17.16 26.71 -11.01
CA ARG A 135 -16.90 27.98 -11.70
C ARG A 135 -17.67 28.13 -13.02
N MET A 136 -17.77 27.06 -13.80
CA MET A 136 -18.56 27.04 -15.03
C MET A 136 -20.06 27.23 -14.73
N LYS A 137 -20.55 26.61 -13.66
CA LYS A 137 -21.93 26.78 -13.20
C LYS A 137 -22.22 28.23 -12.82
N GLN A 138 -21.34 28.86 -12.04
CA GLN A 138 -21.45 30.29 -11.69
C GLN A 138 -21.50 31.20 -12.92
N HIS A 139 -20.65 30.97 -13.91
CA HIS A 139 -20.66 31.76 -15.15
C HIS A 139 -21.91 31.50 -16.01
N GLN A 140 -22.46 30.28 -15.97
CA GLN A 140 -23.72 29.95 -16.65
C GLN A 140 -24.91 30.61 -15.96
N ASP A 141 -24.96 30.59 -14.63
CA ASP A 141 -26.03 31.18 -13.84
C ASP A 141 -26.06 32.71 -13.99
N GLN A 142 -24.90 33.38 -14.00
CA GLN A 142 -24.80 34.82 -14.31
C GLN A 142 -25.33 35.18 -15.70
N ASN A 143 -24.98 34.38 -16.73
CA ASN A 143 -25.48 34.60 -18.09
C ASN A 143 -27.00 34.38 -18.17
N VAL A 144 -27.56 33.42 -17.44
CA VAL A 144 -29.01 33.21 -17.37
C VAL A 144 -29.70 34.40 -16.70
N GLU A 145 -29.16 34.93 -15.61
CA GLU A 145 -29.70 36.13 -14.96
C GLU A 145 -29.68 37.35 -15.89
N GLU A 146 -28.57 37.60 -16.60
CA GLU A 146 -28.48 38.70 -17.58
C GLU A 146 -29.52 38.56 -18.71
N VAL A 147 -29.73 37.35 -19.22
CA VAL A 147 -30.74 37.07 -20.25
C VAL A 147 -32.16 37.27 -19.71
N LEU A 148 -32.44 36.84 -18.48
CA LEU A 148 -33.74 37.03 -17.84
C LEU A 148 -34.03 38.50 -17.58
N VAL A 149 -33.05 39.25 -17.08
CA VAL A 149 -33.13 40.70 -16.89
C VAL A 149 -33.40 41.39 -18.23
N THR A 150 -32.66 41.04 -19.29
CA THR A 150 -32.85 41.62 -20.63
C THR A 150 -34.25 41.31 -21.17
N ARG A 151 -34.72 40.06 -21.02
CA ARG A 151 -36.06 39.65 -21.48
C ARG A 151 -37.17 40.36 -20.72
N TRP A 152 -37.01 40.55 -19.41
CA TRP A 152 -37.96 41.29 -18.59
C TRP A 152 -38.06 42.75 -19.02
N HIS A 153 -36.92 43.43 -19.25
CA HIS A 153 -36.91 44.79 -19.78
C HIS A 153 -37.55 44.92 -21.17
N ILE A 154 -37.32 43.96 -22.06
CA ILE A 154 -37.97 43.93 -23.39
C ILE A 154 -39.48 43.78 -23.24
N PHE A 155 -39.92 42.88 -22.36
CA PHE A 155 -41.34 42.66 -22.09
C PHE A 155 -41.98 43.92 -21.50
N GLU A 156 -41.34 44.56 -20.53
CA GLU A 156 -41.83 45.79 -19.92
C GLU A 156 -41.94 46.93 -20.92
N LYS A 157 -40.89 47.16 -21.73
CA LYS A 157 -40.93 48.14 -22.83
C LYS A 157 -42.07 47.86 -23.81
N ARG A 158 -42.33 46.59 -24.13
CA ARG A 158 -43.43 46.19 -25.02
C ARG A 158 -44.79 46.46 -24.38
N THR A 159 -44.97 46.17 -23.09
CA THR A 159 -46.23 46.45 -22.39
C THR A 159 -46.52 47.94 -22.26
N ILE A 160 -45.49 48.76 -22.02
CA ILE A 160 -45.61 50.22 -21.98
C ILE A 160 -45.99 50.75 -23.36
N SER A 161 -45.32 50.29 -24.41
CA SER A 161 -45.63 50.66 -25.80
C SER A 161 -47.07 50.30 -26.21
N CYS A 162 -47.57 49.11 -25.87
CA CYS A 162 -48.97 48.74 -26.14
C CYS A 162 -49.97 49.59 -25.35
N ARG A 163 -49.63 50.02 -24.13
CA ARG A 163 -50.48 50.91 -23.32
C ARG A 163 -50.54 52.31 -23.92
N GLU A 164 -49.41 52.81 -24.42
CA GLU A 164 -49.31 54.10 -25.11
C GLU A 164 -50.01 54.10 -26.47
N GLU A 165 -49.97 52.99 -27.22
CA GLU A 165 -50.71 52.83 -28.47
C GLU A 165 -52.22 52.72 -28.23
N ASN A 166 -52.67 51.93 -27.26
CA ASN A 166 -54.09 51.85 -26.90
C ASN A 166 -54.64 53.18 -26.37
N GLY A 167 -53.85 53.94 -25.61
CA GLY A 167 -54.21 55.29 -25.17
C GLY A 167 -54.34 56.28 -26.33
N ARG A 168 -53.44 56.20 -27.32
CA ARG A 168 -53.52 57.00 -28.56
C ARG A 168 -54.73 56.62 -29.42
N ASN A 169 -54.98 55.32 -29.59
CA ASN A 169 -56.10 54.81 -30.39
C ASN A 169 -57.47 55.17 -29.76
N ALA A 170 -57.60 55.08 -28.42
CA ALA A 170 -58.79 55.51 -27.70
C ALA A 170 -59.04 57.02 -27.80
N ALA A 171 -57.98 57.83 -27.79
CA ALA A 171 -58.10 59.27 -28.02
C ALA A 171 -58.55 59.62 -29.44
N THR A 172 -58.14 58.84 -30.45
CA THR A 172 -58.58 59.04 -31.85
C THR A 172 -60.01 58.55 -32.11
N GLU A 173 -60.48 57.49 -31.45
CA GLU A 173 -61.88 57.03 -31.55
C GLU A 173 -62.85 58.02 -30.90
N ALA A 174 -62.49 58.62 -29.75
CA ALA A 174 -63.29 59.65 -29.09
C ALA A 174 -63.42 60.95 -29.92
N ALA A 175 -62.48 61.21 -30.83
CA ALA A 175 -62.51 62.38 -31.71
C ALA A 175 -63.33 62.19 -33.00
N THR A 176 -63.72 60.95 -33.33
CA THR A 176 -64.36 60.62 -34.62
C THR A 176 -65.83 60.15 -34.48
N GLY A 177 -66.30 59.90 -33.25
CA GLY A 177 -67.70 59.58 -32.95
C GLY A 177 -68.43 60.73 -32.27
N GLY A 178 -68.86 61.73 -33.04
CA GLY A 178 -69.67 62.87 -32.60
C GLY A 178 -70.36 63.54 -33.78
#